data_AF-A0A4S4ASF3-F1
#
_entry.id   AF-A0A4S4ASF3-F1
#
_cell.length_a   1.000
_cell.length_b   1.000
_cell.length_c   1.000
_cell.angle_alpha   90.00
_cell.angle_beta   90.00
_cell.angle_gamma   90.00
#
_symmetry.space_group_name_H-M   'P 1'
#
loop_
_entity.id
_entity.type
_entity.pdbx_description
1 polymer ?
#
loop_
_entity_poly.entity_id
_entity_poly.type
_entity_poly.pdbx_seq_one_letter_code
_entity_poly.pdbx_strand_id
1 'polypeptide(L)'
;MDWKPKTTNPAILTALSDYRDFLMRIATLYAGTRLVELIDLFALGGETKIAISDDFPEGMTTIRTVDQLSKSIQCGEYGQLALGLGVIQLCTAFEIFFDSAASSHGVAVSQADSFDATHHSIGGTVKLGNKTLMQIRKLHLSLGVNSPMNSDEVLIKLASIIEARNCFTHAGGLVKTLKAKERLWAYRIPSTVGQPLKLKDNHLDDFLHYMAINTLAFVNNVP
;
A
#
# COMPACT_ATOMS: atom_id res chain seq x y z
N MET A 1 12.38 -1.07 14.26
CA MET A 1 12.40 0.36 13.93
C MET A 1 12.04 1.11 15.21
N ASP A 2 12.89 2.01 15.72
CA ASP A 2 12.58 2.78 16.94
C ASP A 2 11.62 3.93 16.56
N TRP A 3 10.36 3.76 16.90
CA TRP A 3 9.26 4.65 16.53
C TRP A 3 9.10 5.79 17.57
N LYS A 4 10.18 6.46 17.93
CA LYS A 4 10.15 7.62 18.83
C LYS A 4 10.14 8.92 18.02
N PRO A 5 8.97 9.56 17.85
CA PRO A 5 8.88 10.79 17.08
C PRO A 5 9.54 11.95 17.85
N LYS A 6 10.13 12.89 17.12
CA LYS A 6 10.73 14.12 17.70
C LYS A 6 9.77 15.30 17.74
N THR A 7 8.72 15.29 16.91
CA THR A 7 7.69 16.34 16.91
C THR A 7 6.88 16.32 18.21
N THR A 8 6.42 17.48 18.64
CA THR A 8 5.49 17.65 19.76
C THR A 8 4.06 17.94 19.30
N ASN A 9 3.80 17.97 17.99
CA ASN A 9 2.49 18.29 17.45
C ASN A 9 1.47 17.17 17.76
N PRO A 10 0.44 17.43 18.60
CA PRO A 10 -0.45 16.38 19.08
C PRO A 10 -1.28 15.74 17.96
N ALA A 11 -1.69 16.51 16.95
CA ALA A 11 -2.48 15.97 15.84
C ALA A 11 -1.66 15.00 14.98
N ILE A 12 -0.39 15.34 14.72
CA ILE A 12 0.55 14.48 13.98
C ILE A 12 0.92 13.25 14.79
N LEU A 13 1.10 13.38 16.10
CA LEU A 13 1.38 12.26 16.99
C LEU A 13 0.21 11.27 17.05
N THR A 14 -1.03 11.75 17.13
CA THR A 14 -2.23 10.89 17.05
C THR A 14 -2.31 10.19 15.70
N ALA A 15 -2.20 10.92 14.59
CA ALA A 15 -2.24 10.34 13.26
C ALA A 15 -1.14 9.27 13.06
N LEU A 16 0.05 9.51 13.61
CA LEU A 16 1.16 8.55 13.57
C LEU A 16 0.88 7.31 14.42
N SER A 17 0.25 7.46 15.58
CA SER A 17 -0.17 6.33 16.41
C SER A 17 -1.17 5.45 15.66
N ASP A 18 -2.21 6.07 15.09
CA ASP A 18 -3.22 5.37 14.30
C ASP A 18 -2.60 4.66 13.09
N TYR A 19 -1.66 5.32 12.41
CA TYR A 19 -0.91 4.74 11.30
C TYR A 19 -0.14 3.49 11.73
N ARG A 20 0.59 3.55 12.86
CA ARG A 20 1.34 2.40 13.40
C ARG A 20 0.44 1.24 13.75
N ASP A 21 -0.66 1.51 14.43
CA ASP A 21 -1.63 0.49 14.81
C ASP A 21 -2.22 -0.18 13.57
N PHE A 22 -2.50 0.60 12.52
CA PHE A 22 -2.92 0.06 11.23
C PHE A 22 -1.83 -0.81 10.61
N LEU A 23 -0.57 -0.36 10.54
CA LEU A 23 0.54 -1.16 10.02
C LEU A 23 0.69 -2.49 10.76
N MET A 24 0.55 -2.49 12.09
CA MET A 24 0.60 -3.71 12.89
C MET A 24 -0.55 -4.67 12.59
N ARG A 25 -1.76 -4.16 12.36
CA ARG A 25 -2.90 -4.99 11.93
C ARG A 25 -2.67 -5.61 10.56
N ILE A 26 -2.13 -4.85 9.61
CA ILE A 26 -1.78 -5.35 8.27
C ILE A 26 -0.74 -6.47 8.37
N ALA A 27 0.35 -6.23 9.12
CA ALA A 27 1.40 -7.21 9.32
C ALA A 27 0.88 -8.48 9.99
N THR A 28 0.03 -8.35 11.02
CA THR A 28 -0.57 -9.48 11.73
C THR A 28 -1.48 -10.29 10.83
N LEU A 29 -2.35 -9.63 10.05
CA LEU A 29 -3.25 -10.30 9.12
C LEU A 29 -2.45 -11.03 8.05
N TYR A 30 -1.45 -10.39 7.45
CA TYR A 30 -0.62 -11.01 6.42
C TYR A 30 0.18 -12.20 6.97
N ALA A 31 0.79 -12.08 8.15
CA ALA A 31 1.44 -13.20 8.82
C ALA A 31 0.46 -14.36 9.06
N GLY A 32 -0.76 -14.06 9.50
CA GLY A 32 -1.85 -15.03 9.63
C GLY A 32 -2.16 -15.75 8.32
N THR A 33 -2.25 -15.03 7.20
CA THR A 33 -2.46 -15.66 5.88
C THR A 33 -1.31 -16.59 5.50
N ARG A 34 -0.05 -16.23 5.80
CA ARG A 34 1.11 -17.09 5.53
C ARG A 34 1.11 -18.34 6.40
N LEU A 35 0.62 -18.26 7.63
CA LEU A 35 0.43 -19.43 8.49
C LEU A 35 -0.64 -20.37 7.94
N VAL A 36 -1.75 -19.83 7.40
CA VAL A 36 -2.81 -20.65 6.78
C VAL A 36 -2.28 -21.49 5.62
N GLU A 37 -1.35 -20.97 4.82
CA GLU A 37 -0.72 -21.73 3.73
C GLU A 37 0.11 -22.94 4.21
N LEU A 38 0.45 -22.99 5.50
CA LEU A 38 1.24 -24.06 6.12
C LEU A 38 0.37 -25.09 6.88
N ILE A 39 -0.93 -24.82 7.03
CA ILE A 39 -1.85 -25.71 7.74
C ILE A 39 -2.37 -26.78 6.78
N ASP A 40 -2.40 -28.04 7.24
CA ASP A 40 -3.11 -29.10 6.54
C ASP A 40 -4.63 -28.93 6.71
N LEU A 41 -5.27 -28.37 5.70
CA LEU A 41 -6.71 -28.14 5.68
C LEU A 41 -7.52 -29.40 5.37
N PHE A 42 -6.91 -30.46 4.82
CA PHE A 42 -7.64 -31.65 4.36
C PHE A 42 -8.36 -32.37 5.50
N ALA A 43 -7.83 -32.27 6.73
CA ALA A 43 -8.46 -32.82 7.93
C ALA A 43 -9.86 -32.24 8.22
N LEU A 44 -10.20 -31.07 7.66
CA LEU A 44 -11.50 -30.42 7.84
C LEU A 44 -12.58 -30.95 6.87
N GLY A 45 -12.21 -31.74 5.87
CA GLY A 45 -13.12 -32.24 4.82
C GLY A 45 -13.35 -31.22 3.68
N GLY A 46 -13.26 -31.68 2.43
CA GLY A 46 -13.19 -30.81 1.24
C GLY A 46 -14.39 -29.90 1.00
N GLU A 47 -15.60 -30.37 1.32
CA GLU A 47 -16.86 -29.62 1.17
C GLU A 47 -17.11 -28.61 2.31
N THR A 48 -16.28 -28.64 3.37
CA THR A 48 -16.42 -27.74 4.51
C THR A 48 -16.27 -26.30 4.04
N LYS A 49 -17.31 -25.50 4.27
CA LYS A 49 -17.37 -24.08 3.94
C LYS A 49 -16.62 -23.28 5.01
N ILE A 50 -15.66 -22.46 4.58
CA ILE A 50 -14.98 -21.49 5.45
C ILE A 50 -15.54 -20.12 5.11
N ALA A 51 -16.39 -19.61 6.00
CA ALA A 51 -16.94 -18.26 5.91
C ALA A 51 -16.12 -17.31 6.78
N ILE A 52 -15.83 -16.11 6.25
CA ILE A 52 -15.19 -15.03 7.02
C ILE A 52 -16.25 -14.19 7.76
N SER A 53 -17.52 -14.26 7.32
CA SER A 53 -18.69 -13.64 7.93
C SER A 53 -19.94 -14.45 7.56
N ASP A 54 -20.88 -14.52 8.50
CA ASP A 54 -22.20 -15.14 8.41
C ASP A 54 -23.34 -14.13 8.17
N ASP A 55 -23.01 -12.84 8.08
CA ASP A 55 -23.99 -11.74 7.99
C ASP A 55 -24.56 -11.51 6.58
N PHE A 56 -24.17 -12.31 5.59
CA PHE A 56 -24.59 -12.14 4.20
C PHE A 56 -25.23 -13.40 3.61
N PRO A 57 -26.29 -13.27 2.79
CA PRO A 57 -26.93 -14.41 2.12
C PRO A 57 -25.94 -15.21 1.27
N GLU A 58 -26.10 -16.53 1.22
CA GLU A 58 -25.33 -17.40 0.33
C GLU A 58 -25.44 -16.91 -1.14
N GLY A 59 -24.31 -16.74 -1.81
CA GLY A 59 -24.23 -16.21 -3.19
C GLY A 59 -23.83 -14.73 -3.29
N MET A 60 -23.87 -13.96 -2.19
CA MET A 60 -23.34 -12.59 -2.13
C MET A 60 -21.89 -12.54 -1.63
N THR A 61 -21.41 -13.61 -0.98
CA THR A 61 -20.07 -13.72 -0.41
C THR A 61 -19.22 -14.76 -1.11
N THR A 62 -17.91 -14.56 -1.06
CA THR A 62 -16.89 -15.52 -1.51
C THR A 62 -16.66 -16.58 -0.42
N ILE A 63 -17.72 -17.30 -0.02
CA ILE A 63 -17.57 -18.50 0.81
C ILE A 63 -16.74 -19.49 -0.01
N ARG A 64 -15.59 -19.91 0.53
CA ARG A 64 -14.73 -20.90 -0.11
C ARG A 64 -14.88 -22.23 0.63
N THR A 65 -14.98 -23.32 -0.13
CA THR A 65 -14.80 -24.65 0.45
C THR A 65 -13.31 -24.89 0.76
N VAL A 66 -13.03 -25.85 1.64
CA VAL A 66 -11.66 -26.32 1.91
C VAL A 66 -10.95 -26.71 0.62
N ASP A 67 -11.63 -27.37 -0.32
CA ASP A 67 -11.04 -27.74 -1.62
C ASP A 67 -10.67 -26.52 -2.48
N GLN A 68 -11.57 -25.53 -2.54
CA GLN A 68 -11.31 -24.29 -3.28
C GLN A 68 -10.15 -23.50 -2.67
N LEU A 69 -10.09 -23.41 -1.33
CA LEU A 69 -9.00 -22.75 -0.63
C LEU A 69 -7.68 -23.50 -0.83
N SER A 70 -7.67 -24.81 -0.65
CA SER A 70 -6.49 -25.67 -0.82
C SER A 70 -5.92 -25.57 -2.24
N LYS A 71 -6.79 -25.60 -3.26
CA LYS A 71 -6.39 -25.38 -4.64
C LYS A 71 -5.78 -23.99 -4.87
N SER A 72 -6.38 -22.95 -4.29
CA SER A 72 -5.87 -21.58 -4.40
C SER A 72 -4.50 -21.42 -3.73
N ILE A 73 -4.25 -22.11 -2.61
CA ILE A 73 -2.95 -22.17 -1.94
C ILE A 73 -1.93 -22.90 -2.83
N GLN A 74 -2.26 -24.09 -3.33
CA GLN A 74 -1.36 -24.88 -4.19
C GLN A 74 -0.98 -24.15 -5.49
N CYS A 75 -1.91 -23.39 -6.07
CA CYS A 75 -1.64 -22.59 -7.27
C CYS A 75 -0.95 -21.23 -6.97
N GLY A 76 -0.73 -20.90 -5.69
CA GLY A 76 -0.12 -19.64 -5.25
C GLY A 76 -1.01 -18.40 -5.40
N GLU A 77 -2.27 -18.57 -5.78
CA GLU A 77 -3.23 -17.47 -5.95
C GLU A 77 -3.64 -16.86 -4.61
N TYR A 78 -3.74 -17.69 -3.56
CA TYR A 78 -4.08 -17.24 -2.22
C TYR A 78 -3.04 -16.24 -1.68
N GLY A 79 -1.75 -16.58 -1.75
CA GLY A 79 -0.67 -15.68 -1.34
C GLY A 79 -0.64 -14.37 -2.13
N GLN A 80 -0.88 -14.41 -3.45
CA GLN A 80 -0.96 -13.19 -4.27
C GLN A 80 -2.18 -12.32 -3.92
N LEU A 81 -3.32 -12.94 -3.62
CA LEU A 81 -4.50 -12.22 -3.13
C LEU A 81 -4.23 -11.55 -1.79
N ALA A 82 -3.64 -12.29 -0.83
CA ALA A 82 -3.27 -11.77 0.48
C ALA A 82 -2.25 -10.61 0.38
N LEU A 83 -1.24 -10.76 -0.48
CA LEU A 83 -0.30 -9.69 -0.82
C LEU A 83 -1.01 -8.45 -1.37
N GLY A 84 -1.88 -8.62 -2.38
CA GLY A 84 -2.63 -7.52 -2.97
C GLY A 84 -3.48 -6.78 -1.95
N LEU A 85 -4.19 -7.51 -1.07
CA LEU A 85 -4.97 -6.93 0.03
C LEU A 85 -4.09 -6.19 1.04
N GLY A 86 -2.92 -6.73 1.38
CA GLY A 86 -1.95 -6.06 2.25
C GLY A 86 -1.46 -4.74 1.66
N VAL A 87 -1.14 -4.71 0.36
CA VAL A 87 -0.73 -3.48 -0.36
C VAL A 87 -1.86 -2.45 -0.39
N ILE A 88 -3.10 -2.88 -0.62
CA ILE A 88 -4.27 -1.99 -0.59
C ILE A 88 -4.39 -1.33 0.78
N GLN A 89 -4.39 -2.12 1.85
CA GLN A 89 -4.53 -1.61 3.21
C GLN A 89 -3.36 -0.70 3.60
N LEU A 90 -2.14 -1.01 3.17
CA LEU A 90 -0.96 -0.19 3.42
C LEU A 90 -1.09 1.19 2.77
N CYS A 91 -1.49 1.25 1.49
CA CYS A 91 -1.76 2.53 0.84
C CYS A 91 -2.89 3.28 1.54
N THR A 92 -3.95 2.61 1.96
CA THR A 92 -5.04 3.26 2.71
C THR A 92 -4.56 3.85 4.04
N ALA A 93 -3.78 3.11 4.83
CA ALA A 93 -3.20 3.62 6.08
C ALA A 93 -2.33 4.86 5.84
N PHE A 94 -1.52 4.82 4.78
CA PHE A 94 -0.65 5.93 4.37
C PHE A 94 -1.46 7.17 3.94
N GLU A 95 -2.53 6.96 3.18
CA GLU A 95 -3.44 8.03 2.72
C GLU A 95 -4.18 8.67 3.90
N ILE A 96 -4.68 7.87 4.86
CA ILE A 96 -5.33 8.37 6.08
C ILE A 96 -4.37 9.24 6.89
N PHE A 97 -3.12 8.81 7.07
CA PHE A 97 -2.12 9.60 7.79
C PHE A 97 -1.93 10.99 7.15
N PHE A 98 -1.73 11.04 5.83
CA PHE A 98 -1.49 12.31 5.14
C PHE A 98 -2.75 13.15 4.98
N ASP A 99 -3.94 12.56 4.94
CA ASP A 99 -5.21 13.28 5.03
C ASP A 99 -5.35 13.97 6.39
N SER A 100 -5.04 13.28 7.48
CA SER A 100 -5.03 13.84 8.84
C SER A 100 -3.98 14.96 8.99
N ALA A 101 -2.76 14.75 8.49
CA ALA A 101 -1.70 15.75 8.51
C ALA A 101 -2.07 16.99 7.69
N ALA A 102 -2.58 16.80 6.46
CA ALA A 102 -3.02 17.90 5.60
C ALA A 102 -4.16 18.70 6.23
N SER A 103 -5.15 18.02 6.80
CA SER A 103 -6.27 18.67 7.50
C SER A 103 -5.80 19.49 8.70
N SER A 104 -4.85 18.96 9.48
CA SER A 104 -4.30 19.63 10.67
C SER A 104 -3.51 20.89 10.34
N HIS A 105 -3.01 21.01 9.10
CA HIS A 105 -2.23 22.16 8.63
C HIS A 105 -2.95 22.98 7.55
N GLY A 106 -4.26 22.75 7.33
CA GLY A 106 -5.04 23.52 6.35
C GLY A 106 -4.59 23.33 4.89
N VAL A 107 -3.91 22.23 4.58
CA VAL A 107 -3.43 21.92 3.23
C VAL A 107 -4.55 21.26 2.42
N ALA A 108 -5.01 21.94 1.37
CA ALA A 108 -5.98 21.42 0.43
C ALA A 108 -5.33 21.03 -0.90
N VAL A 109 -5.84 19.96 -1.53
CA VAL A 109 -5.42 19.46 -2.84
C VAL A 109 -6.64 19.26 -3.73
N SER A 110 -6.57 19.75 -4.96
CA SER A 110 -7.59 19.58 -5.99
C SER A 110 -7.29 18.36 -6.85
N GLN A 111 -8.31 17.78 -7.48
CA GLN A 111 -8.16 16.70 -8.46
C GLN A 111 -7.41 17.14 -9.73
N ALA A 112 -7.39 18.44 -10.03
CA ALA A 112 -6.65 18.99 -11.16
C ALA A 112 -5.15 19.21 -10.85
N ASP A 113 -4.78 19.16 -9.57
CA ASP A 113 -3.40 19.39 -9.17
C ASP A 113 -2.50 18.27 -9.71
N SER A 114 -1.26 18.63 -10.03
CA SER A 114 -0.20 17.69 -10.35
C SER A 114 1.15 18.42 -10.35
N PHE A 115 2.23 17.67 -10.26
CA PHE A 115 3.58 18.20 -10.41
C PHE A 115 4.45 17.26 -11.24
N ASP A 116 5.48 17.82 -11.87
CA ASP A 116 6.47 17.05 -12.61
C ASP A 116 7.60 16.64 -11.67
N ALA A 117 7.87 15.33 -11.60
CA ALA A 117 8.95 14.75 -10.82
C ALA A 117 10.07 14.24 -11.72
N THR A 118 11.32 14.55 -11.40
CA THR A 118 12.49 14.12 -12.17
C THR A 118 12.84 12.65 -11.88
N HIS A 119 12.83 11.82 -12.92
CA HIS A 119 13.16 10.39 -12.83
C HIS A 119 14.60 10.12 -13.30
N HIS A 120 15.57 10.24 -12.39
CA HIS A 120 17.00 10.17 -12.73
C HIS A 120 17.43 8.90 -13.45
N SER A 121 16.85 7.73 -13.14
CA SER A 121 17.26 6.45 -13.73
C SER A 121 16.68 6.17 -15.13
N ILE A 122 15.71 6.97 -15.60
CA ILE A 122 15.11 6.83 -16.93
C ILE A 122 15.37 8.09 -17.78
N GLY A 123 15.84 9.19 -17.18
CA GLY A 123 16.24 10.39 -17.90
C GLY A 123 15.05 11.22 -18.41
N GLY A 124 14.06 11.46 -17.56
CA GLY A 124 12.87 12.25 -17.94
C GLY A 124 12.05 12.73 -16.75
N THR A 125 10.93 13.39 -17.02
CA THR A 125 9.96 13.84 -16.01
C THR A 125 8.72 12.94 -16.01
N VAL A 126 8.17 12.69 -14.82
CA VAL A 126 6.93 11.96 -14.62
C VAL A 126 5.93 12.87 -13.93
N LYS A 127 4.78 13.05 -14.56
CA LYS A 127 3.68 13.81 -13.98
C LYS A 127 2.96 13.01 -12.90
N LEU A 128 3.00 13.50 -11.66
CA LEU A 128 2.38 12.91 -10.48
C LEU A 128 1.15 13.72 -10.07
N GLY A 129 -0.01 13.07 -10.05
CA GLY A 129 -1.30 13.65 -9.68
C GLY A 129 -2.07 12.83 -8.65
N ASN A 130 -1.38 11.97 -7.88
CA ASN A 130 -2.03 11.29 -6.76
C ASN A 130 -2.20 12.27 -5.60
N LYS A 131 -3.41 12.33 -5.01
CA LYS A 131 -3.80 13.22 -3.91
C LYS A 131 -2.73 13.26 -2.80
N THR A 132 -2.33 12.11 -2.31
CA THR A 132 -1.39 12.00 -1.18
C THR A 132 0.01 12.48 -1.52
N LEU A 133 0.52 12.16 -2.72
CA LEU A 133 1.83 12.70 -3.16
C LEU A 133 1.81 14.22 -3.26
N MET A 134 0.68 14.80 -3.68
CA MET A 134 0.51 16.25 -3.73
C MET A 134 0.37 16.86 -2.35
N GLN A 135 -0.34 16.21 -1.42
CA GLN A 135 -0.42 16.64 -0.02
C GLN A 135 0.97 16.67 0.60
N ILE A 136 1.79 15.63 0.38
CA ILE A 136 3.18 15.58 0.84
C ILE A 136 3.95 16.80 0.34
N ARG A 137 3.92 17.08 -0.97
CA ARG A 137 4.60 18.26 -1.54
C ARG A 137 4.12 19.57 -0.92
N LYS A 138 2.81 19.77 -0.81
CA LYS A 138 2.24 20.99 -0.24
C LYS A 138 2.52 21.13 1.25
N LEU A 139 2.52 20.04 2.01
CA LEU A 139 2.89 20.03 3.43
C LEU A 139 4.35 20.45 3.62
N HIS A 140 5.27 19.93 2.81
CA HIS A 140 6.68 20.37 2.87
C HIS A 140 6.84 21.86 2.57
N LEU A 141 6.13 22.37 1.56
CA LEU A 141 6.13 23.80 1.23
C LEU A 141 5.52 24.65 2.34
N SER A 142 4.36 24.25 2.86
CA SER A 142 3.61 25.01 3.86
C SER A 142 4.31 25.06 5.22
N LEU A 143 5.00 23.98 5.59
CA LEU A 143 5.68 23.87 6.89
C LEU A 143 7.15 24.29 6.82
N GLY A 144 7.69 24.50 5.62
CA GLY A 144 9.12 24.78 5.43
C GLY A 144 10.02 23.62 5.86
N VAL A 145 9.50 22.39 5.87
CA VAL A 145 10.22 21.20 6.33
C VAL A 145 10.87 20.50 5.16
N ASN A 146 12.02 19.86 5.40
CA ASN A 146 12.67 19.04 4.40
C ASN A 146 12.88 17.63 4.95
N SER A 147 12.31 16.64 4.28
CA SER A 147 12.49 15.23 4.59
C SER A 147 12.72 14.45 3.29
N PRO A 148 13.18 13.19 3.35
CA PRO A 148 13.33 12.36 2.15
C PRO A 148 12.08 12.32 1.26
N MET A 149 10.88 12.44 1.85
CA MET A 149 9.62 12.48 1.10
C MET A 149 9.41 13.72 0.22
N ASN A 150 10.25 14.75 0.33
CA ASN A 150 10.26 15.88 -0.59
C ASN A 150 11.11 15.63 -1.85
N SER A 151 11.85 14.51 -1.90
CA SER A 151 12.63 14.12 -3.08
C SER A 151 11.74 13.50 -4.15
N ASP A 152 12.00 13.87 -5.41
CA ASP A 152 11.33 13.25 -6.57
C ASP A 152 11.52 11.74 -6.61
N GLU A 153 12.72 11.26 -6.29
CA GLU A 153 13.01 9.82 -6.32
C GLU A 153 12.15 9.04 -5.31
N VAL A 154 11.97 9.60 -4.11
CA VAL A 154 11.14 8.97 -3.08
C VAL A 154 9.67 9.00 -3.48
N LEU A 155 9.18 10.12 -3.99
CA LEU A 155 7.80 10.28 -4.45
C LEU A 155 7.47 9.38 -5.64
N ILE A 156 8.41 9.19 -6.56
CA ILE A 156 8.29 8.25 -7.68
C ILE A 156 8.19 6.81 -7.19
N LYS A 157 9.01 6.40 -6.22
CA LYS A 157 8.93 5.07 -5.60
C LYS A 157 7.60 4.87 -4.87
N LEU A 158 7.12 5.87 -4.13
CA LEU A 158 5.78 5.83 -3.52
C LEU A 158 4.68 5.74 -4.58
N ALA A 159 4.81 6.47 -5.69
CA ALA A 159 3.88 6.40 -6.82
C ALA A 159 3.83 4.98 -7.43
N SER A 160 4.96 4.26 -7.47
CA SER A 160 5.00 2.87 -7.91
C SER A 160 4.25 1.92 -6.97
N ILE A 161 4.35 2.12 -5.65
CA ILE A 161 3.59 1.32 -4.67
C ILE A 161 2.09 1.59 -4.82
N ILE A 162 1.71 2.87 -4.99
CA ILE A 162 0.32 3.28 -5.26
C ILE A 162 -0.17 2.70 -6.60
N GLU A 163 0.68 2.63 -7.62
CA GLU A 163 0.34 1.99 -8.90
C GLU A 163 0.11 0.48 -8.74
N ALA A 164 0.89 -0.19 -7.90
CA ALA A 164 0.63 -1.60 -7.56
C ALA A 164 -0.74 -1.77 -6.91
N ARG A 165 -1.10 -0.91 -5.95
CA ARG A 165 -2.46 -0.85 -5.38
C ARG A 165 -3.51 -0.67 -6.47
N ASN A 166 -3.31 0.28 -7.38
CA ASN A 166 -4.27 0.58 -8.45
C ASN A 166 -4.49 -0.61 -9.40
N CYS A 167 -3.46 -1.41 -9.64
CA CYS A 167 -3.59 -2.65 -10.40
C CYS A 167 -4.57 -3.61 -9.71
N PHE A 168 -4.46 -3.80 -8.39
CA PHE A 168 -5.36 -4.67 -7.63
C PHE A 168 -6.78 -4.10 -7.52
N THR A 169 -6.95 -2.80 -7.23
CA THR A 169 -8.28 -2.21 -6.96
C THR A 169 -9.08 -1.87 -8.20
N HIS A 170 -8.44 -1.36 -9.26
CA HIS A 170 -9.14 -0.80 -10.43
C HIS A 170 -8.92 -1.60 -11.71
N ALA A 171 -7.94 -2.51 -11.70
CA ALA A 171 -7.61 -3.31 -12.87
C ALA A 171 -7.84 -4.82 -12.68
N GLY A 172 -8.49 -5.23 -11.60
CA GLY A 172 -8.74 -6.66 -11.32
C GLY A 172 -7.44 -7.46 -11.16
N GLY A 173 -6.37 -6.81 -10.70
CA GLY A 173 -5.03 -7.40 -10.59
C GLY A 173 -4.19 -7.35 -11.87
N LEU A 174 -4.65 -6.74 -12.96
CA LEU A 174 -3.91 -6.70 -14.23
C LEU A 174 -3.09 -5.41 -14.41
N VAL A 175 -1.94 -5.53 -15.07
CA VAL A 175 -1.19 -4.36 -15.55
C VAL A 175 -1.74 -3.92 -16.91
N LYS A 176 -2.68 -2.98 -16.91
CA LYS A 176 -3.47 -2.62 -18.11
C LYS A 176 -2.71 -1.80 -19.17
N THR A 177 -1.73 -0.98 -18.79
CA THR A 177 -1.12 0.00 -19.69
C THR A 177 0.40 -0.01 -19.61
N LEU A 178 1.07 0.45 -20.69
CA LEU A 178 2.51 0.66 -20.70
C LEU A 178 2.94 1.65 -19.60
N LYS A 179 2.16 2.71 -19.41
CA LYS A 179 2.39 3.71 -18.35
C LYS A 179 2.36 3.09 -16.95
N ALA A 180 1.43 2.18 -16.67
CA ALA A 180 1.38 1.45 -15.40
C ALA A 180 2.63 0.57 -15.22
N LYS A 181 3.02 -0.17 -16.26
CA LYS A 181 4.27 -0.97 -16.26
C LYS A 181 5.51 -0.11 -15.97
N GLU A 182 5.64 1.03 -16.63
CA GLU A 182 6.79 1.95 -16.44
C GLU A 182 6.83 2.51 -15.02
N ARG A 183 5.68 2.88 -14.46
CA ARG A 183 5.58 3.33 -13.06
C ARG A 183 5.96 2.23 -12.08
N LEU A 184 5.46 1.02 -12.27
CA LEU A 184 5.83 -0.15 -11.45
C LEU A 184 7.35 -0.44 -11.49
N TRP A 185 7.99 -0.17 -12.63
CA TRP A 185 9.43 -0.38 -12.78
C TRP A 185 10.28 0.60 -11.96
N ALA A 186 9.73 1.74 -11.54
CA ALA A 186 10.44 2.67 -10.67
C ALA A 186 10.79 2.06 -9.31
N TYR A 187 10.00 1.08 -8.86
CA TYR A 187 10.29 0.24 -7.69
C TYR A 187 10.81 -1.16 -8.07
N ARG A 188 11.29 -1.33 -9.31
CA ARG A 188 11.82 -2.60 -9.83
C ARG A 188 10.83 -3.76 -9.77
N ILE A 189 9.52 -3.49 -9.85
CA ILE A 189 8.48 -4.52 -9.89
C ILE A 189 8.37 -5.01 -11.34
N PRO A 190 8.83 -6.22 -11.68
CA PRO A 190 8.77 -6.72 -13.04
C PRO A 190 7.33 -6.98 -13.44
N SER A 191 6.91 -6.46 -14.60
CA SER A 191 5.53 -6.58 -15.06
C SER A 191 5.41 -6.59 -16.58
N THR A 192 4.33 -7.20 -17.07
CA THR A 192 3.98 -7.29 -18.49
C THR A 192 2.57 -6.76 -18.70
N VAL A 193 2.39 -5.91 -19.72
CA VAL A 193 1.07 -5.36 -20.05
C VAL A 193 0.11 -6.48 -20.43
N GLY A 194 -1.11 -6.43 -19.91
CA GLY A 194 -2.16 -7.44 -20.10
C GLY A 194 -2.04 -8.68 -19.21
N GLN A 195 -0.98 -8.77 -18.38
CA GLN A 195 -0.78 -9.90 -17.47
C GLN A 195 -1.14 -9.52 -16.03
N PRO A 196 -1.48 -10.51 -15.18
CA PRO A 196 -1.61 -10.30 -13.75
C PRO A 196 -0.33 -9.74 -13.15
N LEU A 197 -0.47 -8.72 -12.31
CA LEU A 197 0.62 -8.22 -11.48
C LEU A 197 0.99 -9.29 -10.46
N LYS A 198 2.24 -9.78 -10.51
CA LYS A 198 2.78 -10.68 -9.50
C LYS A 198 3.79 -9.94 -8.64
N LEU A 199 3.54 -9.91 -7.34
CA LEU A 199 4.47 -9.38 -6.36
C LEU A 199 5.30 -10.53 -5.78
N LYS A 200 6.56 -10.24 -5.44
CA LYS A 200 7.42 -11.16 -4.72
C LYS A 200 7.00 -11.22 -3.26
N ASP A 201 7.25 -12.34 -2.60
CA ASP A 201 6.85 -12.61 -1.21
C ASP A 201 7.31 -11.54 -0.22
N ASN A 202 8.48 -10.93 -0.46
CA ASN A 202 9.06 -9.90 0.39
C ASN A 202 8.65 -8.46 0.03
N HIS A 203 7.84 -8.25 -1.02
CA HIS A 203 7.43 -6.89 -1.41
C HIS A 203 6.60 -6.20 -0.34
N LEU A 204 5.74 -6.93 0.39
CA LEU A 204 4.94 -6.28 1.44
C LEU A 204 5.83 -5.78 2.59
N ASP A 205 6.83 -6.58 3.00
CA ASP A 205 7.80 -6.17 4.02
C ASP A 205 8.59 -4.94 3.58
N ASP A 206 9.03 -4.93 2.33
CA ASP A 206 9.77 -3.80 1.75
C ASP A 206 8.90 -2.55 1.67
N PHE A 207 7.65 -2.66 1.21
CA PHE A 207 6.73 -1.52 1.15
C PHE A 207 6.39 -1.00 2.55
N LEU A 208 6.12 -1.90 3.51
CA LEU A 208 5.88 -1.55 4.91
C LEU A 208 7.06 -0.78 5.47
N HIS A 209 8.28 -1.31 5.31
CA HIS A 209 9.50 -0.66 5.76
C HIS A 209 9.68 0.70 5.09
N TYR A 210 9.60 0.75 3.77
CA TYR A 210 9.84 1.94 2.96
C TYR A 210 8.86 3.07 3.28
N MET A 211 7.56 2.78 3.38
CA MET A 211 6.58 3.79 3.76
C MET A 211 6.75 4.22 5.22
N ALA A 212 7.00 3.29 6.15
CA ALA A 212 7.21 3.58 7.56
C ALA A 212 8.41 4.51 7.82
N ILE A 213 9.59 4.22 7.25
CA ILE A 213 10.79 5.03 7.46
C ILE A 213 10.60 6.45 6.93
N ASN A 214 9.93 6.60 5.79
CA ASN A 214 9.72 7.89 5.16
C ASN A 214 8.66 8.70 5.92
N THR A 215 7.59 8.06 6.40
CA THR A 215 6.57 8.71 7.24
C THR A 215 7.19 9.18 8.56
N LEU A 216 8.00 8.35 9.21
CA LEU A 216 8.68 8.72 10.45
C LEU A 216 9.69 9.86 10.21
N ALA A 217 10.40 9.85 9.08
CA ALA A 217 11.30 10.93 8.71
C ALA A 217 10.54 12.25 8.49
N PHE A 218 9.37 12.22 7.83
CA PHE A 218 8.49 13.38 7.72
C PHE A 218 8.10 13.91 9.10
N VAL A 219 7.51 13.06 9.95
CA VAL A 219 7.09 13.40 11.31
C VAL A 219 8.22 14.05 12.11
N ASN A 220 9.43 13.51 12.05
CA ASN A 220 10.57 14.02 12.81
C ASN A 220 11.05 15.41 12.37
N ASN A 221 10.61 15.88 11.20
CA ASN A 221 10.89 17.21 10.70
C ASN A 221 9.70 18.17 10.83
N VAL A 222 8.51 17.69 11.24
CA VAL A 222 7.35 18.55 11.49
C VAL A 222 7.53 19.29 12.83
N PRO A 223 7.41 20.63 12.84
CA PRO A 223 7.51 21.43 14.06
C PRO A 223 6.41 21.10 15.08
#